data_AF-A0A3D3DEB5-F1
#
_entry.id   AF-A0A3D3DEB5-F1
#
_cell.length_a   1.000
_cell.length_b   1.000
_cell.length_c   1.000
_cell.angle_alpha   90.00
_cell.angle_beta   90.00
_cell.angle_gamma   90.00
#
_symmetry.space_group_name_H-M   'P 1'
#
loop_
_entity.id
_entity.type
_entity.pdbx_description
1 polymer ?
#
loop_
_entity_poly.entity_id
_entity_poly.type
_entity_poly.pdbx_seq_one_letter_code
_entity_poly.pdbx_strand_id
1 'polypeptide(L)'
;MNLIDVSLEQEEEKLLLKNEDITIEVPSKIGKLIQSRSQDNEIVLGIRPEDITIDHKRGEEAEVYVVEPMGMQVLVTVKLGNLQIKVLTAPPFTKKMGEKVKLHFNVNKIHLFDKKTERSLLLN
;
A
#
# COMPACT_ATOMS: atom_id res chain seq x y z
N MET A 1 3.12 -7.43 6.98
CA MET A 1 2.55 -7.09 5.66
C MET A 1 1.27 -6.31 5.88
N ASN A 2 1.02 -5.32 5.04
CA ASN A 2 -0.31 -4.82 4.75
C ASN A 2 -0.80 -5.57 3.51
N LEU A 3 -2.01 -6.10 3.58
CA LEU A 3 -2.68 -6.78 2.46
C LEU A 3 -3.94 -5.98 2.14
N ILE A 4 -4.08 -5.59 0.89
CA ILE A 4 -5.14 -4.68 0.44
C ILE A 4 -5.74 -5.25 -0.84
N ASP A 5 -7.04 -5.47 -0.82
CA ASP A 5 -7.78 -5.87 -2.01
C ASP A 5 -7.86 -4.67 -2.97
N VAL A 6 -7.44 -4.89 -4.21
CA VAL A 6 -7.43 -3.91 -5.28
C VAL A 6 -7.81 -4.55 -6.61
N SER A 7 -8.24 -3.73 -7.55
CA SER A 7 -8.44 -4.11 -8.95
C SER A 7 -7.43 -3.41 -9.83
N LEU A 8 -7.02 -4.06 -10.93
CA LEU A 8 -6.27 -3.38 -11.98
C LEU A 8 -7.24 -2.65 -12.91
N GLU A 9 -7.04 -1.34 -13.04
CA GLU A 9 -7.75 -0.47 -13.97
C GLU A 9 -6.77 0.18 -14.94
N GLN A 10 -7.24 0.49 -16.15
CA GLN A 10 -6.49 1.27 -17.13
C GLN A 10 -7.19 2.62 -17.34
N GLU A 11 -6.49 3.69 -17.01
CA GLU A 11 -6.94 5.07 -17.25
C GLU A 11 -5.96 5.72 -18.23
N GLU A 12 -6.42 6.00 -19.46
CA GLU A 12 -5.57 6.48 -20.57
C GLU A 12 -4.36 5.55 -20.83
N GLU A 13 -3.14 6.05 -20.64
CA GLU A 13 -1.89 5.30 -20.77
C GLU A 13 -1.36 4.74 -19.44
N LYS A 14 -2.10 4.94 -18.34
CA LYS A 14 -1.71 4.53 -17.00
C LYS A 14 -2.40 3.25 -16.57
N LEU A 15 -1.67 2.43 -15.82
CA LEU A 15 -2.20 1.24 -15.17
C LEU A 15 -2.21 1.49 -13.66
N LEU A 16 -3.38 1.33 -13.06
CA LEU A 16 -3.66 1.70 -11.67
C LEU A 16 -4.14 0.48 -10.90
N LEU A 17 -3.60 0.29 -9.69
CA LEU A 17 -4.18 -0.57 -8.68
C LEU A 17 -5.09 0.27 -7.80
N LYS A 18 -6.38 -0.08 -7.74
CA LYS A 18 -7.40 0.79 -7.15
C LYS A 18 -8.40 0.04 -6.29
N ASN A 19 -8.84 0.69 -5.22
CA ASN A 19 -10.08 0.40 -4.52
C ASN A 19 -10.73 1.72 -4.09
N GLU A 20 -11.71 1.68 -3.18
CA GLU A 20 -12.39 2.89 -2.68
C GLU A 20 -11.44 3.89 -2.02
N ASP A 21 -10.41 3.39 -1.32
CA ASP A 21 -9.56 4.20 -0.43
C ASP A 21 -8.20 4.54 -1.04
N ILE A 22 -7.67 3.69 -1.93
CA ILE A 22 -6.33 3.87 -2.51
C ILE A 22 -6.33 3.82 -4.04
N THR A 23 -5.46 4.64 -4.65
CA THR A 23 -5.12 4.57 -6.08
C THR A 23 -3.61 4.60 -6.22
N ILE A 24 -3.03 3.53 -6.79
CA ILE A 24 -1.58 3.39 -6.95
C ILE A 24 -1.25 3.18 -8.43
N GLU A 25 -0.56 4.15 -9.03
CA GLU A 25 0.00 4.00 -10.38
C GLU A 25 1.14 2.99 -10.35
N VAL A 26 1.09 1.99 -11.24
CA VAL A 26 2.14 0.98 -11.39
C VAL A 26 2.88 1.13 -12.71
N PRO A 27 4.20 0.84 -12.75
CA PRO A 27 4.95 0.78 -14.00
C PRO A 27 4.27 -0.14 -15.02
N SER A 28 4.28 0.25 -16.31
CA SER A 28 3.60 -0.51 -17.37
C SER A 28 4.06 -1.98 -17.45
N LYS A 29 5.32 -2.27 -17.09
CA LYS A 29 5.85 -3.65 -17.00
C LYS A 29 5.10 -4.48 -15.95
N ILE A 30 4.82 -3.90 -14.78
CA ILE A 30 4.08 -4.57 -13.70
C ILE A 30 2.64 -4.78 -14.13
N GLY A 31 1.98 -3.76 -14.68
CA GLY A 31 0.61 -3.89 -15.15
C GLY A 31 0.44 -4.94 -16.25
N LYS A 32 1.38 -5.05 -17.19
CA LYS A 32 1.38 -6.14 -18.21
C LYS A 32 1.54 -7.54 -17.60
N LEU A 33 2.35 -7.69 -16.55
CA LEU A 33 2.45 -8.98 -15.84
C LEU A 33 1.13 -9.36 -15.18
N ILE A 34 0.45 -8.40 -14.56
CA ILE A 34 -0.88 -8.62 -13.97
C ILE A 34 -1.87 -9.05 -15.05
N GLN A 35 -1.99 -8.28 -16.15
CA GLN A 35 -2.93 -8.59 -17.25
C GLN A 35 -2.70 -9.97 -17.88
N SER A 36 -1.46 -10.46 -17.91
CA SER A 36 -1.13 -11.77 -18.49
C SER A 36 -1.30 -12.95 -17.53
N ARG A 37 -1.46 -12.70 -16.22
CA ARG A 37 -1.41 -13.74 -15.18
C ARG A 37 -2.63 -13.77 -14.27
N SER A 38 -3.32 -12.65 -14.10
CA SER A 38 -4.54 -12.57 -13.31
C SER A 38 -5.74 -13.02 -14.13
N GLN A 39 -6.69 -13.72 -13.49
CA GLN A 39 -7.88 -14.21 -14.17
C GLN A 39 -8.97 -13.14 -14.31
N ASP A 40 -9.14 -12.27 -13.32
CA ASP A 40 -10.27 -11.33 -13.24
C ASP A 40 -9.85 -9.91 -12.85
N ASN A 41 -8.55 -9.60 -12.90
CA ASN A 41 -7.97 -8.35 -12.41
C ASN A 41 -8.22 -8.05 -10.91
N GLU A 42 -8.78 -9.00 -10.16
CA GLU A 42 -8.87 -8.96 -8.70
C GLU A 42 -7.55 -9.39 -8.07
N ILE A 43 -6.93 -8.49 -7.31
CA ILE A 43 -5.56 -8.60 -6.87
C ILE A 43 -5.48 -8.32 -5.38
N VAL A 44 -4.65 -9.07 -4.67
CA VAL A 44 -4.22 -8.72 -3.31
C VAL A 44 -2.87 -8.01 -3.41
N LEU A 45 -2.86 -6.72 -3.10
CA LEU A 45 -1.66 -5.92 -2.94
C LEU A 45 -1.04 -6.17 -1.57
N GLY A 46 0.17 -6.70 -1.57
CA GLY A 46 1.01 -6.81 -0.39
C GLY A 46 2.09 -5.74 -0.35
N ILE A 47 2.23 -5.02 0.75
CA ILE A 47 3.40 -4.16 1.01
C ILE A 47 3.86 -4.30 2.45
N ARG A 48 5.18 -4.30 2.68
CA ARG A 48 5.72 -4.39 4.03
C ARG A 48 5.58 -3.04 4.75
N PRO A 49 5.34 -3.02 6.07
CA PRO A 49 5.25 -1.77 6.83
C PRO A 49 6.46 -0.85 6.66
N GLU A 50 7.68 -1.39 6.53
CA GLU A 50 8.93 -0.66 6.33
C GLU A 50 9.09 -0.08 4.91
N ASP A 51 8.30 -0.56 3.94
CA ASP A 51 8.29 -0.07 2.56
C ASP A 51 7.23 1.03 2.34
N ILE A 52 6.54 1.45 3.41
CA ILE A 52 5.65 2.62 3.44
C ILE A 52 6.34 3.72 4.22
N THR A 53 6.38 4.93 3.67
CA THR A 53 6.95 6.09 4.35
C THR A 53 5.86 7.07 4.74
N ILE A 54 5.99 7.66 5.93
CA ILE A 54 5.16 8.81 6.33
C ILE A 54 5.87 10.08 5.82
N ASP A 55 5.24 10.79 4.89
CA ASP A 55 5.72 12.04 4.31
C ASP A 55 4.80 13.20 4.73
N HIS A 56 5.30 14.44 4.71
CA HIS A 56 4.52 15.63 5.12
C HIS A 56 3.92 16.40 3.94
N LYS A 57 4.40 16.16 2.72
CA LYS A 57 4.08 16.91 1.51
C LYS A 57 3.20 16.11 0.56
N ARG A 58 3.55 14.85 0.29
CA ARG A 58 2.90 14.01 -0.74
C ARG A 58 2.43 12.68 -0.18
N GLY A 59 1.46 12.06 -0.86
CA GLY A 59 0.90 10.77 -0.48
C GLY A 59 -0.56 10.85 -0.05
N GLU A 60 -1.11 9.67 0.27
CA GLU A 60 -2.50 9.49 0.69
C GLU A 60 -2.70 9.97 2.12
N GLU A 61 -3.71 10.81 2.34
CA GLU A 61 -4.00 11.33 3.67
C GLU A 61 -4.60 10.23 4.55
N ALA A 62 -4.02 10.05 5.73
CA ALA A 62 -4.44 9.06 6.71
C ALA A 62 -4.41 9.66 8.13
N GLU A 63 -5.15 9.05 9.04
CA GLU A 63 -5.22 9.45 10.45
C GLU A 63 -4.46 8.46 11.32
N VAL A 64 -3.61 8.95 12.22
CA VAL A 64 -2.93 8.09 13.19
C VAL A 64 -3.96 7.45 14.12
N TYR A 65 -3.97 6.11 14.15
CA TYR A 65 -4.86 5.33 15.00
C TYR A 65 -4.15 4.82 16.25
N VAL A 66 -2.95 4.25 16.09
CA VAL A 66 -2.14 3.74 17.21
C VAL A 66 -0.66 4.02 16.93
N VAL A 67 0.09 4.36 17.98
CA VAL A 67 1.55 4.53 17.94
C VAL A 67 2.17 3.62 18.98
N GLU A 68 3.02 2.69 18.53
CA GLU A 68 3.68 1.68 19.36
C GLU A 68 5.20 1.85 19.28
N PRO A 69 5.84 2.47 20.29
CA PRO A 69 7.30 2.53 20.37
C PRO A 69 7.90 1.15 20.61
N MET A 70 8.83 0.75 19.76
CA MET A 70 9.50 -0.56 19.76
C MET A 70 11.03 -0.40 19.82
N GLY A 71 11.51 0.44 20.74
CA GLY A 71 12.94 0.74 20.88
C GLY A 71 13.46 1.58 19.72
N MET A 72 14.16 0.96 18.76
CA MET A 72 14.76 1.65 17.61
C MET A 72 13.75 1.94 16.48
N GLN A 73 12.53 1.46 16.62
CA GLN A 73 11.47 1.63 15.63
C GLN A 73 10.19 2.09 16.32
N VAL A 74 9.27 2.64 15.53
CA VAL A 74 7.91 2.97 15.92
C VAL A 74 6.98 2.32 14.91
N LEU A 75 6.11 1.43 15.38
CA LEU A 75 5.03 0.90 14.57
C LEU A 75 3.84 1.86 14.70
N VAL A 76 3.42 2.42 13.58
CA VAL A 76 2.28 3.33 13.50
C VAL A 76 1.18 2.64 12.71
N THR A 77 0.03 2.44 13.34
CA THR A 77 -1.19 2.04 12.62
C THR A 77 -1.95 3.30 12.28
N VAL A 78 -2.31 3.48 11.01
CA VAL A 78 -3.08 4.61 10.50
C VAL A 78 -4.37 4.13 9.84
N LYS A 79 -5.39 4.99 9.82
CA LYS A 79 -6.63 4.80 9.07
C LYS A 79 -6.56 5.61 7.78
N LEU A 80 -6.68 4.93 6.65
CA LEU A 80 -6.77 5.53 5.32
C LEU A 80 -8.11 5.09 4.75
N GLY A 81 -9.10 5.99 4.84
CA GLY A 81 -10.50 5.64 4.59
C GLY A 81 -10.94 4.45 5.46
N ASN A 82 -11.38 3.35 4.85
CA ASN A 82 -11.78 2.13 5.55
C ASN A 82 -10.62 1.17 5.87
N LEU A 83 -9.40 1.45 5.39
CA LEU A 83 -8.22 0.60 5.60
C LEU A 83 -7.49 0.93 6.90
N GLN A 84 -6.98 -0.11 7.57
CA GLN A 84 -5.96 0.04 8.60
C GLN A 84 -4.60 -0.36 8.06
N ILE A 85 -3.68 0.60 7.97
CA ILE A 85 -2.35 0.42 7.42
C ILE A 85 -1.31 0.53 8.53
N LYS A 86 -0.45 -0.49 8.63
CA LYS A 86 0.71 -0.52 9.52
C LYS A 86 1.92 0.03 8.80
N VAL A 87 2.62 0.97 9.43
CA VAL A 87 3.83 1.60 8.92
C VAL A 87 4.93 1.50 9.97
N LEU A 88 6.13 1.13 9.56
CA LEU A 88 7.28 1.05 10.46
C LEU A 88 8.22 2.22 10.17
N THR A 89 8.43 3.08 11.18
CA THR A 89 9.28 4.28 11.05
C THR A 89 10.31 4.35 12.18
N ALA A 90 11.23 5.32 12.11
CA ALA A 90 12.24 5.56 13.13
C ALA A 90 11.77 6.64 14.13
N PRO A 91 12.18 6.57 15.41
CA PRO A 91 11.99 7.67 16.34
C PRO A 91 12.87 8.89 15.96
N PRO A 92 12.47 10.13 16.34
CA PRO A 92 11.24 10.46 17.05
C PRO A 92 10.03 10.52 16.11
N PHE A 93 8.94 9.87 16.49
CA PHE A 93 7.63 10.06 15.87
C PHE A 93 6.75 10.90 16.80
N THR A 94 6.36 12.10 16.35
CA THR A 94 5.74 13.11 17.22
C THR A 94 4.22 13.20 17.08
N LYS A 95 3.65 12.56 16.06
CA LYS A 95 2.21 12.57 15.80
C LYS A 95 1.47 11.67 16.79
N LYS A 96 0.34 12.16 17.28
CA LYS A 96 -0.56 11.48 18.22
C LYS A 96 -1.76 10.89 17.50
N MET A 97 -2.47 10.00 18.19
CA MET A 97 -3.77 9.49 17.74
C MET A 97 -4.71 10.64 17.34
N GLY A 98 -5.39 10.50 16.21
CA GLY A 98 -6.27 11.51 15.64
C GLY A 98 -5.57 12.55 14.75
N GLU A 99 -4.23 12.62 14.76
CA GLU A 99 -3.52 13.54 13.87
C GLU A 99 -3.36 12.97 12.45
N LYS A 100 -3.35 13.86 11.47
CA LYS A 100 -3.16 13.52 10.07
C LYS A 100 -1.69 13.30 9.71
N VAL A 101 -1.46 12.32 8.84
CA VAL A 101 -0.20 12.00 8.18
C VAL A 101 -0.46 11.73 6.70
N LYS A 102 0.59 11.73 5.87
CA LYS A 102 0.47 11.25 4.48
C LYS A 102 1.31 10.00 4.28
N LEU A 103 0.74 9.01 3.63
CA LEU A 103 1.39 7.74 3.32
C LEU A 103 1.90 7.74 1.89
N HIS A 104 3.15 7.33 1.72
CA HIS A 104 3.74 7.08 0.42
C HIS A 104 4.15 5.61 0.31
N PHE A 105 3.52 4.90 -0.63
CA PHE A 105 3.76 3.48 -0.88
C PHE A 105 4.91 3.32 -1.87
N ASN A 106 5.96 2.57 -1.52
CA ASN A 106 7.03 2.27 -2.46
C ASN A 106 6.59 1.21 -3.47
N VAL A 107 6.11 1.65 -4.64
CA VAL A 107 5.60 0.79 -5.71
C VAL A 107 6.62 -0.26 -6.18
N ASN A 108 7.91 0.01 -6.07
CA ASN A 108 8.96 -0.95 -6.46
C ASN A 108 9.13 -2.13 -5.47
N LYS A 109 8.46 -2.08 -4.33
CA LYS A 109 8.55 -3.06 -3.24
C LYS A 109 7.23 -3.79 -2.98
N ILE A 110 6.25 -3.60 -3.86
CA ILE A 110 4.96 -4.28 -3.74
C ILE A 110 5.09 -5.75 -4.12
N HIS A 111 4.21 -6.53 -3.52
CA HIS A 111 3.92 -7.90 -3.87
C HIS A 111 2.48 -7.93 -4.39
N LEU A 112 2.22 -8.74 -5.40
CA LEU A 112 0.90 -8.84 -6.02
C LEU A 112 0.52 -10.31 -6.13
N PHE A 113 -0.66 -10.64 -5.67
CA PHE A 113 -1.20 -12.00 -5.69
C PHE A 113 -2.55 -11.98 -6.41
N ASP A 114 -2.80 -13.01 -7.21
CA ASP A 114 -4.14 -13.25 -7.75
C ASP A 114 -5.10 -13.59 -6.62
N LYS A 115 -6.25 -12.90 -6.53
CA LYS A 115 -7.16 -13.02 -5.37
C LYS A 115 -7.77 -14.41 -5.23
N LYS A 116 -7.97 -15.13 -6.34
CA LYS A 116 -8.62 -16.45 -6.34
C LYS A 116 -7.63 -17.58 -6.07
N THR A 117 -6.45 -17.49 -6.69
CA THR A 117 -5.46 -18.58 -6.65
C THR A 117 -4.37 -18.38 -5.61
N GLU A 118 -4.27 -17.17 -5.03
CA GLU A 118 -3.23 -16.72 -4.09
C GLU A 118 -1.80 -16.80 -4.67
N ARG A 119 -1.66 -17.07 -5.97
CA ARG A 119 -0.36 -17.15 -6.63
C ARG A 119 0.22 -15.77 -6.85
N SER A 120 1.54 -15.66 -6.68
CA SER A 120 2.25 -14.42 -6.99
C SER A 120 2.16 -14.09 -8.48
N LEU A 121 1.79 -12.85 -8.78
CA LEU A 121 1.76 -12.31 -10.13
C LEU A 121 3.13 -11.81 -10.59
N LEU A 122 4.07 -11.57 -9.66
CA LEU A 122 5.40 -10.99 -9.96
C LEU A 122 6.55 -11.99 -9.93
N LEU A 123 6.34 -13.16 -9.34
CA LEU A 123 7.32 -14.24 -9.31
C LEU A 123 6.97 -15.29 -10.37
N ASN A 124 7.97 -16.06 -10.80
CA ASN A 124 7.79 -17.22 -11.66
C ASN A 124 7.74 -18.49 -10.82
#